data_AF-A0A661UTW6-F1
#
_entry.id   AF-A0A661UTW6-F1
#
_cell.length_a   1.000
_cell.length_b   1.000
_cell.length_c   1.000
_cell.angle_alpha   90.00
_cell.angle_beta   90.00
_cell.angle_gamma   90.00
#
_symmetry.space_group_name_H-M   'P 1'
#
loop_
_entity.id
_entity.type
_entity.pdbx_description
1 polymer ?
#
loop_
_entity_poly.entity_id
_entity_poly.type
_entity_poly.pdbx_seq_one_letter_code
_entity_poly.pdbx_strand_id
1 'polypeptide(L)' 'MKNNFFKISAILFLWFCITGIQAQTIVWKQLASLPEGYYLGDTVSLNNEIYFAPGRTDTKNTPFFYKFTPKKING' A
#
# COMPACT_ATOMS: atom_id res chain seq x y z
N MET A 1 23.61 -41.21 22.90
CA MET A 1 22.33 -40.89 22.23
C MET A 1 21.82 -39.46 22.47
N LYS A 2 22.08 -38.79 23.62
CA LYS A 2 21.60 -37.41 23.92
C LYS A 2 22.08 -36.31 22.95
N ASN A 3 23.32 -36.36 22.47
CA ASN A 3 23.87 -35.31 21.58
C ASN A 3 23.18 -35.24 20.21
N ASN A 4 22.67 -36.37 19.70
CA ASN A 4 22.01 -36.40 18.40
C ASN A 4 20.61 -35.78 18.48
N PHE A 5 19.92 -35.96 19.62
CA PHE A 5 18.61 -35.35 19.86
C PHE A 5 18.69 -33.81 19.93
N PHE A 6 19.69 -33.26 20.64
CA PHE A 6 19.91 -31.82 20.72
C PHE A 6 20.23 -31.20 19.34
N LYS A 7 21.05 -31.88 18.53
CA LYS A 7 21.36 -31.45 17.16
C LYS A 7 20.12 -31.44 16.27
N ILE A 8 19.30 -32.48 16.33
CA ILE A 8 18.06 -32.57 15.53
C ILE A 8 17.08 -31.46 15.94
N SER A 9 16.93 -31.21 17.24
CA SER A 9 16.09 -30.11 17.73
C SER A 9 16.58 -28.74 17.26
N ALA A 10 17.89 -28.51 17.27
CA ALA A 10 18.48 -27.27 16.79
C ALA A 10 18.28 -27.08 15.28
N ILE A 11 18.40 -28.15 14.48
CA ILE A 11 18.16 -28.12 13.04
C ILE A 11 16.69 -27.79 12.73
N LEU A 12 15.74 -28.42 13.43
CA LEU A 12 14.31 -28.17 13.23
C LEU A 12 13.93 -26.73 13.60
N PHE A 13 14.50 -26.20 14.68
CA PHE A 13 14.30 -24.81 15.08
C PHE A 13 14.85 -23.82 14.05
N LEU A 14 16.05 -24.09 13.51
CA LEU A 14 16.62 -23.27 12.43
C LEU A 14 15.73 -23.26 11.19
N TRP A 15 15.19 -24.43 10.83
CA TRP A 15 14.32 -24.59 9.66
C TRP A 15 12.99 -23.84 9.82
N PHE A 16 12.44 -23.82 11.03
CA PHE A 16 11.26 -23.02 11.37
C PHE A 16 11.55 -21.51 11.25
N CYS A 17 12.70 -21.04 11.71
CA CYS A 17 13.08 -19.62 11.62
C CYS A 17 13.25 -19.11 10.18
N ILE A 18 13.72 -19.95 9.25
CA ILE A 18 14.02 -19.54 7.86
C ILE A 18 12.75 -19.45 7.00
N THR A 19 11.73 -20.25 7.30
CA THR A 19 10.50 -20.33 6.48
C THR A 19 9.48 -19.21 6.77
N GLY A 20 9.66 -18.45 7.85
CA GLY A 20 8.71 -17.42 8.29
C GLY A 20 8.88 -16.04 7.61
N ILE A 21 9.91 -15.82 6.80
CA ILE A 21 10.19 -14.51 6.21
C ILE A 21 9.36 -14.36 4.92
N GLN A 22 8.12 -13.90 5.07
CA GLN A 22 7.29 -13.46 3.94
C GLN A 22 7.64 -12.01 3.61
N ALA A 23 8.26 -11.78 2.44
CA ALA A 23 8.47 -10.42 1.94
C ALA A 23 7.16 -9.91 1.32
N GLN A 24 6.63 -8.79 1.82
CA GLN A 24 5.46 -8.18 1.22
C GLN A 24 5.86 -7.47 -0.07
N THR A 25 5.28 -7.90 -1.20
CA THR A 25 5.48 -7.23 -2.48
C THR A 25 4.72 -5.91 -2.51
N ILE A 26 5.42 -4.81 -2.75
CA ILE A 26 4.80 -3.50 -3.00
C ILE A 26 4.37 -3.47 -4.47
N VAL A 27 3.06 -3.41 -4.72
CA VAL A 27 2.48 -3.36 -6.06
C VAL A 27 1.65 -2.09 -6.21
N TRP A 28 1.91 -1.32 -7.27
CA TRP A 28 1.08 -0.18 -7.64
C TRP A 28 -0.18 -0.67 -8.35
N LYS A 29 -1.35 -0.20 -7.90
CA LYS A 29 -2.64 -0.48 -8.52
C LYS A 29 -3.44 0.81 -8.69
N GLN A 30 -3.97 1.02 -9.89
CA GLN A 30 -4.91 2.11 -10.13
C GLN A 30 -6.23 1.84 -9.41
N LEU A 31 -6.69 2.82 -8.62
CA LEU A 31 -7.94 2.71 -7.84
C LEU A 31 -9.12 3.42 -8.48
N ALA A 32 -8.88 4.60 -9.06
CA ALA A 32 -9.87 5.42 -9.76
C ALA A 32 -9.16 6.36 -10.75
N SER A 33 -9.91 6.92 -11.69
CA SER A 33 -9.45 7.96 -12.61
C SER A 33 -10.11 9.29 -12.25
N LEU A 34 -9.36 10.39 -12.39
CA LEU A 34 -9.93 11.73 -12.35
C LEU A 34 -10.69 12.01 -13.67
N PRO A 35 -11.68 12.94 -13.67
CA PRO A 35 -12.44 13.27 -14.88
C PRO A 35 -11.59 13.83 -16.03
N GLU A 36 -10.49 14.50 -15.70
CA GLU A 36 -9.53 15.09 -16.63
C GLU A 36 -8.12 15.10 -16.01
N GLY A 37 -7.13 15.52 -16.79
CA GLY A 37 -5.75 15.69 -16.33
C GLY A 37 -5.57 16.97 -15.52
N TYR A 38 -5.00 16.84 -14.31
CA TYR A 38 -4.67 17.96 -13.44
C TYR A 38 -3.19 17.97 -13.10
N TYR A 39 -2.60 19.15 -12.98
CA TYR A 39 -1.24 19.35 -12.46
C TYR A 39 -1.21 20.46 -11.40
N LEU A 40 -0.17 20.48 -10.57
CA LEU A 40 0.03 21.44 -9.47
C LEU A 40 -1.10 21.47 -8.42
N GLY A 41 -1.83 20.37 -8.25
CA GLY A 41 -2.82 20.22 -7.19
C GLY A 41 -2.21 19.80 -5.86
N ASP A 42 -2.98 19.97 -4.78
CA ASP A 42 -2.63 19.54 -3.43
C ASP A 42 -3.56 18.40 -2.97
N THR A 43 -3.05 17.52 -2.09
CA THR A 43 -3.78 16.34 -1.63
C THR A 43 -3.57 16.11 -0.14
N VAL A 44 -4.65 15.79 0.58
CA VAL A 44 -4.59 15.39 1.99
C VAL A 44 -5.38 14.11 2.23
N SER A 45 -4.87 13.27 3.14
CA SER A 45 -5.60 12.12 3.68
C SER A 45 -6.18 12.50 5.04
N LEU A 46 -7.50 12.38 5.19
CA LEU A 46 -8.22 12.71 6.42
C LEU A 46 -9.43 11.78 6.58
N ASN A 47 -9.62 11.21 7.77
CA ASN A 47 -10.78 10.35 8.10
C ASN A 47 -11.02 9.21 7.10
N ASN A 48 -9.94 8.51 6.70
CA ASN A 48 -9.99 7.42 5.72
C ASN A 48 -10.46 7.84 4.31
N GLU A 49 -10.36 9.13 4.00
CA GLU A 49 -10.73 9.70 2.71
C GLU A 49 -9.56 10.53 2.16
N ILE A 50 -9.44 10.55 0.84
CA ILE A 50 -8.46 11.37 0.14
C ILE A 50 -9.20 12.58 -0.42
N TYR A 51 -8.70 13.75 -0.09
CA TYR A 51 -9.19 15.03 -0.55
C TYR A 51 -8.17 15.65 -1.50
N PHE A 52 -8.60 15.99 -2.70
CA PHE A 52 -7.76 16.53 -3.76
C PHE A 52 -8.28 17.88 -4.22
N ALA A 53 -7.41 18.90 -4.10
CA ALA A 53 -7.62 20.25 -4.59
C ALA A 53 -6.78 20.44 -5.87
N PRO A 54 -7.37 20.39 -7.07
CA PRO A 54 -6.68 20.57 -8.33
C PRO A 54 -6.10 21.99 -8.45
N GLY A 55 -4.90 22.10 -9.01
CA GLY A 55 -4.26 23.40 -9.27
C GLY A 55 -4.64 23.96 -10.63
N ARG A 56 -4.27 23.26 -11.70
CA ARG A 56 -4.51 23.66 -13.09
C ARG A 56 -4.92 22.49 -13.96
N THR A 57 -5.71 22.78 -14.99
CA THR A 57 -5.87 21.94 -16.18
C THR A 57 -5.27 22.64 -17.39
N ASP A 58 -5.13 21.94 -18.52
CA ASP A 58 -4.61 22.53 -19.75
C ASP A 58 -5.48 23.66 -20.31
N THR A 59 -6.75 23.72 -19.89
CA THR A 59 -7.72 24.65 -20.48
C THR A 59 -8.24 25.70 -19.51
N LYS A 60 -8.30 25.46 -18.18
CA LYS A 60 -8.85 26.40 -17.18
C LYS A 60 -8.28 26.19 -15.76
N ASN A 61 -8.30 27.24 -14.94
CA ASN A 61 -8.32 27.06 -13.48
C ASN A 61 -9.72 26.57 -13.09
N THR A 62 -9.80 25.44 -12.40
CA THR A 62 -11.08 24.85 -12.00
C THR A 62 -11.22 24.87 -10.48
N PRO A 63 -12.31 25.45 -9.92
CA PRO A 63 -12.55 25.45 -8.47
C PRO A 63 -13.15 24.12 -8.00
N PHE A 64 -12.76 23.00 -8.61
CA PHE A 64 -13.28 21.70 -8.22
C PHE A 64 -12.61 21.19 -6.96
N PHE A 65 -13.31 20.36 -6.21
CA PHE A 65 -12.77 19.65 -5.06
C PHE A 65 -13.19 18.20 -5.18
N TYR A 66 -12.22 17.29 -5.09
CA TYR A 66 -12.46 15.87 -5.25
C TYR A 66 -12.28 15.16 -3.92
N LYS A 67 -13.20 14.22 -3.68
CA LYS A 67 -13.18 13.34 -2.51
C LYS A 67 -13.20 11.90 -2.98
N PHE A 68 -12.29 11.09 -2.45
CA PHE A 68 -12.17 9.68 -2.77
C PHE A 68 -12.16 8.83 -1.50
N THR A 69 -13.08 7.87 -1.43
CA THR A 69 -13.13 6.87 -0.36
C THR A 69 -12.56 5.54 -0.89
N PRO A 70 -11.33 5.14 -0.50
CA PRO A 70 -10.77 3.86 -0.91
C PRO A 70 -11.65 2.71 -0.39
N LYS A 71 -12.11 1.85 -1.29
CA LYS A 71 -12.75 0.59 -0.88
C LYS A 71 -11.70 -0.26 -0.15
N LYS A 72 -12.08 -0.84 1.00
CA LYS A 72 -11.23 -1.84 1.65
C LYS A 72 -10.94 -2.94 0.65
N ILE A 73 -9.66 -3.16 0.36
CA ILE A 73 -9.21 -4.34 -0.36
C ILE A 73 -9.27 -5.45 0.68
N ASN A 74 -10.27 -6.33 0.59
CA ASN A 74 -10.21 -7.59 1.33
C ASN A 74 -9.00 -8.34 0.78
N GLY A 75 -7.97 -8.50 1.62
CA GLY A 75 -6.73 -9.19 1.29
C GLY A 75 -6.92 -10.68 1.07
#